data_AF-A0A7W6HFR2-F1
#
_entry.id   AF-A0A7W6HFR2-F1
#
_cell.length_a   1.000
_cell.length_b   1.000
_cell.length_c   1.000
_cell.angle_alpha   90.00
_cell.angle_beta   90.00
_cell.angle_gamma   90.00
#
_symmetry.space_group_name_H-M   'P 1'
#
loop_
_entity.id
_entity.type
_entity.pdbx_description
1 polymer ?
#
loop_
_entity_poly.entity_id
_entity_poly.type
_entity_poly.pdbx_seq_one_letter_code
_entity_poly.pdbx_strand_id
1 'polypeptide(L)'
;MAGSLDTTSLDAALAAAIRCHAERQRRSVARDLQRLEKAVLLRRLGLDDAAVRQAIAVERATQLPAALGIWLRERVTVELQRLTRMARGAHPRYDINRHIAVRRLANWLEGHDERPAEEADERTAGRVLNARFVRHHASAAKLRRRQA
;
A
#
# COMPACT_ATOMS: atom_id res chain seq x y z
N MET A 1 -34.95 -5.06 46.74
CA MET A 1 -34.00 -5.98 46.08
C MET A 1 -33.84 -5.51 44.64
N ALA A 2 -32.96 -4.53 44.40
CA ALA A 2 -32.70 -4.03 43.05
C ALA A 2 -31.73 -5.01 42.36
N GLY A 3 -32.24 -5.78 41.40
CA GLY A 3 -31.41 -6.63 40.56
C GLY A 3 -30.50 -5.77 39.70
N SER A 4 -29.20 -5.84 39.94
CA SER A 4 -28.19 -5.29 39.03
C SER A 4 -28.33 -6.00 37.70
N LEU A 5 -28.83 -5.30 36.68
CA LEU A 5 -28.79 -5.79 35.31
C LEU A 5 -27.32 -5.93 34.92
N ASP A 6 -26.88 -7.14 34.60
CA ASP A 6 -25.53 -7.41 34.14
C ASP A 6 -25.36 -6.83 32.71
N THR A 7 -24.99 -5.55 32.64
CA THR A 7 -24.78 -4.83 31.38
C THR A 7 -23.46 -5.22 30.71
N THR A 8 -22.60 -6.00 31.38
CA THR A 8 -21.25 -6.35 30.92
C THR A 8 -21.26 -7.01 29.53
N SER A 9 -22.25 -7.87 29.27
CA SER A 9 -22.42 -8.53 27.97
C SER A 9 -22.81 -7.54 26.86
N LEU A 10 -23.69 -6.60 27.17
CA LEU A 10 -24.13 -5.54 26.25
C LEU A 10 -22.98 -4.56 25.94
N ASP A 11 -22.23 -4.16 26.97
CA ASP A 11 -21.08 -3.27 26.83
C ASP A 11 -19.97 -3.91 25.99
N ALA A 12 -19.72 -5.23 26.17
CA ALA A 12 -18.78 -5.98 25.34
C ALA A 12 -19.24 -6.09 23.88
N ALA A 13 -20.52 -6.34 23.64
CA ALA A 13 -21.10 -6.39 22.29
C ALA A 13 -21.03 -5.03 21.59
N LEU A 14 -21.34 -3.94 22.30
CA LEU A 14 -21.24 -2.58 21.79
C LEU A 14 -19.79 -2.22 21.46
N ALA A 15 -18.83 -2.55 22.35
CA ALA A 15 -17.42 -2.31 22.11
C ALA A 15 -16.91 -3.08 20.88
N ALA A 16 -17.37 -4.32 20.66
CA ALA A 16 -17.04 -5.09 19.46
C ALA A 16 -17.64 -4.45 18.20
N ALA A 17 -18.90 -4.02 18.25
CA ALA A 17 -19.56 -3.35 17.13
C ALA A 17 -18.84 -2.05 16.73
N ILE A 18 -18.43 -1.23 17.71
CA ILE A 18 -17.66 0.00 17.48
C ILE A 18 -16.32 -0.32 16.81
N ARG A 19 -15.58 -1.34 17.26
CA ARG A 19 -14.32 -1.76 16.63
C ARG A 19 -14.54 -2.19 15.18
N CYS A 20 -15.52 -3.04 14.92
CA CYS A 20 -15.84 -3.49 13.58
C CYS A 20 -16.28 -2.33 12.65
N HIS A 21 -16.99 -1.34 13.18
CA HIS A 21 -17.36 -0.14 12.43
C HIS A 21 -16.14 0.73 12.10
N ALA A 22 -15.29 1.01 13.09
CA ALA A 22 -14.06 1.78 12.89
C ALA A 22 -13.11 1.10 11.89
N GLU A 23 -12.98 -0.23 11.94
CA GLU A 23 -12.20 -1.00 10.96
C GLU A 23 -12.78 -0.91 9.55
N ARG A 24 -14.11 -1.03 9.41
CA ARG A 24 -14.79 -0.84 8.13
C ARG A 24 -14.55 0.55 7.56
N GLN A 25 -14.64 1.59 8.39
CA GLN A 25 -14.38 2.96 7.98
C GLN A 25 -12.93 3.16 7.53
N ARG A 26 -11.95 2.64 8.29
CA ARG A 26 -10.53 2.68 7.91
C ARG A 26 -10.28 1.98 6.57
N ARG A 27 -10.90 0.82 6.34
CA ARG A 27 -10.82 0.11 5.06
C ARG A 27 -11.43 0.91 3.92
N SER A 28 -12.55 1.60 4.16
CA SER A 28 -13.17 2.48 3.16
C SER A 28 -12.25 3.61 2.75
N VAL A 29 -11.71 4.36 3.73
CA VAL A 29 -10.79 5.48 3.47
C VAL A 29 -9.53 4.99 2.75
N ALA A 30 -8.98 3.84 3.15
CA ALA A 30 -7.81 3.26 2.48
C ALA A 30 -8.09 2.95 1.00
N ARG A 31 -9.26 2.40 0.68
CA ARG A 31 -9.67 2.13 -0.72
C ARG A 31 -9.85 3.42 -1.52
N ASP A 32 -10.45 4.44 -0.93
CA ASP A 32 -10.66 5.72 -1.61
C ASP A 32 -9.32 6.41 -1.93
N LEU A 33 -8.38 6.38 -0.97
CA LEU A 33 -7.02 6.87 -1.18
C LEU A 33 -6.29 6.08 -2.26
N GLN A 34 -6.40 4.75 -2.29
CA GLN A 34 -5.83 3.92 -3.35
C GLN A 34 -6.42 4.25 -4.73
N ARG A 35 -7.73 4.48 -4.82
CA ARG A 35 -8.40 4.90 -6.07
C ARG A 35 -7.88 6.26 -6.55
N LEU A 36 -7.72 7.22 -5.64
CA LEU A 36 -7.15 8.54 -5.96
C LEU A 36 -5.69 8.45 -6.41
N GLU A 37 -4.85 7.69 -5.69
CA GLU A 37 -3.46 7.43 -6.05
C GLU A 37 -3.36 6.82 -7.46
N LYS A 38 -4.17 5.80 -7.74
CA LYS A 38 -4.27 5.16 -9.05
C LYS A 38 -4.69 6.16 -10.13
N ALA A 39 -5.71 6.97 -9.88
CA ALA A 39 -6.17 7.97 -10.85
C ALA A 39 -5.08 8.99 -11.21
N VAL A 40 -4.38 9.52 -10.21
CA VAL A 40 -3.26 10.46 -10.42
C VAL A 40 -2.14 9.81 -11.22
N LEU A 41 -1.80 8.56 -10.89
CA LEU A 41 -0.74 7.84 -11.58
C LEU A 41 -1.08 7.56 -13.05
N LEU A 42 -2.31 7.13 -13.32
CA LEU A 42 -2.80 6.86 -14.68
C LEU A 42 -2.77 8.11 -15.56
N ARG A 43 -3.21 9.27 -15.05
CA ARG A 43 -3.08 10.56 -15.75
C ARG A 43 -1.63 10.89 -16.05
N ARG A 44 -0.72 10.68 -15.09
CA ARG A 44 0.72 10.92 -15.27
C ARG A 44 1.36 9.99 -16.31
N LEU A 45 0.82 8.78 -16.49
CA LEU A 45 1.24 7.86 -17.55
C LEU A 45 0.67 8.23 -18.92
N GLY A 46 -0.25 9.21 -19.00
CA GLY A 46 -0.78 9.78 -20.22
C GLY A 46 -2.17 9.26 -20.62
N LEU A 47 -2.93 8.66 -19.70
CA LEU A 47 -4.34 8.36 -19.98
C LEU A 47 -5.15 9.65 -19.99
N ASP A 48 -6.12 9.71 -20.90
CA ASP A 48 -7.19 10.70 -20.83
C ASP A 48 -8.14 10.44 -19.64
N ASP A 49 -8.95 11.44 -19.29
CA ASP A 49 -9.85 11.34 -18.14
C ASP A 49 -10.95 10.28 -18.31
N ALA A 50 -11.34 9.93 -19.54
CA ALA A 50 -12.36 8.90 -19.77
C ALA A 50 -11.80 7.50 -19.49
N ALA A 51 -10.60 7.21 -20.00
CA ALA A 51 -9.86 5.99 -19.74
C ALA A 51 -9.46 5.87 -18.27
N VAL A 52 -9.10 6.98 -17.60
CA VAL A 52 -8.86 6.99 -16.15
C VAL A 52 -10.13 6.59 -15.39
N ARG A 53 -11.28 7.20 -15.70
CA ARG A 53 -12.56 6.85 -15.06
C ARG A 53 -12.91 5.37 -15.25
N GLN A 54 -12.71 4.85 -16.46
CA GLN A 54 -12.95 3.44 -16.75
C GLN A 54 -12.00 2.54 -15.93
N ALA A 55 -10.72 2.89 -15.84
CA ALA A 55 -9.73 2.09 -15.14
C ALA A 55 -9.87 2.10 -13.61
N ILE A 56 -10.39 3.19 -13.01
CA ILE A 56 -10.65 3.26 -11.56
C ILE A 56 -12.00 2.67 -11.17
N ALA A 57 -12.95 2.60 -12.10
CA ALA A 57 -14.26 1.98 -11.88
C ALA A 57 -14.18 0.46 -11.73
N VAL A 58 -13.16 -0.16 -12.34
CA VAL A 58 -12.91 -1.60 -12.21
C VAL A 58 -12.07 -1.91 -10.98
N GLU A 59 -12.48 -2.95 -10.24
CA GLU A 59 -11.70 -3.45 -9.10
C GLU A 59 -10.55 -4.33 -9.58
N ARG A 60 -10.78 -5.12 -10.63
CA ARG A 60 -9.79 -6.05 -11.20
C ARG A 60 -9.31 -5.59 -12.57
N ALA A 61 -8.01 -5.73 -12.83
CA ALA A 61 -7.44 -5.41 -14.14
C ALA A 61 -7.99 -6.27 -15.28
N THR A 62 -8.47 -7.49 -14.99
CA THR A 62 -9.12 -8.37 -15.97
C THR A 62 -10.43 -7.80 -16.54
N GLN A 63 -11.03 -6.83 -15.87
CA GLN A 63 -12.25 -6.15 -16.32
C GLN A 63 -11.96 -4.96 -17.25
N LEU A 64 -10.69 -4.62 -17.48
CA LEU A 64 -10.32 -3.58 -18.44
C LEU A 64 -10.54 -4.05 -19.87
N PRO A 65 -10.88 -3.12 -20.80
CA PRO A 65 -10.75 -3.40 -22.22
C PRO A 65 -9.34 -3.89 -22.55
N ALA A 66 -9.23 -4.96 -23.35
CA ALA A 66 -7.95 -5.62 -23.63
C ALA A 66 -6.89 -4.65 -24.19
N ALA A 67 -7.27 -3.78 -25.13
CA ALA A 67 -6.37 -2.77 -25.69
C ALA A 67 -5.83 -1.80 -24.62
N LEU A 68 -6.68 -1.36 -23.70
CA LEU A 68 -6.28 -0.48 -22.59
C LEU A 68 -5.34 -1.21 -21.61
N GLY A 69 -5.64 -2.48 -21.31
CA GLY A 69 -4.81 -3.31 -20.45
C GLY A 69 -3.39 -3.54 -21.02
N ILE A 70 -3.29 -3.84 -22.32
CA ILE A 70 -2.00 -4.01 -23.01
C ILE A 70 -1.19 -2.71 -22.97
N TRP A 71 -1.81 -1.60 -23.39
CA TRP A 71 -1.16 -0.29 -23.41
C TRP A 71 -0.66 0.12 -22.00
N LEU A 72 -1.46 -0.12 -20.96
CA LEU A 72 -1.08 0.19 -19.58
C LEU A 72 0.12 -0.63 -19.12
N ARG A 73 0.15 -1.93 -19.41
CA ARG A 73 1.27 -2.81 -19.04
C ARG A 73 2.58 -2.34 -19.68
N GLU A 74 2.55 -1.96 -20.95
CA GLU A 74 3.73 -1.43 -21.65
C GLU A 74 4.23 -0.13 -20.98
N ARG A 75 3.32 0.80 -20.70
CA ARG A 75 3.67 2.10 -20.10
C ARG A 75 4.19 1.96 -18.68
N VAL A 76 3.57 1.11 -17.87
CA VAL A 76 4.04 0.79 -16.52
C VAL A 76 5.42 0.15 -16.56
N THR A 77 5.66 -0.78 -17.48
CA THR A 77 6.97 -1.44 -17.64
C THR A 77 8.07 -0.43 -17.97
N VAL A 78 7.85 0.44 -18.95
CA VAL A 78 8.80 1.50 -19.32
C VAL A 78 9.09 2.44 -18.14
N GLU A 79 8.07 2.82 -17.39
CA GLU A 79 8.23 3.71 -16.23
C GLU A 79 8.97 3.03 -15.07
N LEU A 80 8.72 1.74 -14.79
CA LEU A 80 9.49 0.96 -13.80
C LEU A 80 10.96 0.85 -14.17
N GLN A 81 11.27 0.57 -15.44
CA GLN A 81 12.65 0.53 -15.92
C GLN A 81 13.33 1.89 -15.77
N ARG A 82 12.62 2.99 -16.07
CA ARG A 82 13.12 4.35 -15.87
C ARG A 82 13.40 4.64 -14.40
N LEU A 83 12.46 4.34 -13.49
CA LEU A 83 12.60 4.57 -12.06
C LEU A 83 13.71 3.71 -11.44
N THR A 84 13.85 2.46 -11.88
CA THR A 84 14.94 1.57 -11.46
C THR A 84 16.31 2.13 -11.85
N ARG A 85 16.45 2.64 -13.08
CA ARG A 85 17.69 3.30 -13.53
C ARG A 85 18.00 4.54 -12.70
N MET A 86 17.00 5.39 -12.45
CA MET A 86 17.17 6.60 -11.62
C MET A 86 17.56 6.26 -10.17
N ALA A 87 16.96 5.20 -9.59
CA ALA A 87 17.29 4.74 -8.25
C ALA A 87 18.75 4.28 -8.14
N ARG A 88 19.22 3.47 -9.10
CA ARG A 88 20.61 2.97 -9.14
C ARG A 88 21.63 4.09 -9.32
N GLY A 89 21.29 5.11 -10.11
CA GLY A 89 22.14 6.27 -10.34
C GLY A 89 22.01 7.38 -9.29
N ALA A 90 21.28 7.17 -8.19
CA ALA A 90 20.99 8.19 -7.17
C ALA A 90 20.51 9.54 -7.77
N HIS A 91 19.72 9.46 -8.84
CA HIS A 91 19.34 10.63 -9.62
C HIS A 91 18.48 11.58 -8.77
N PRO A 92 18.72 12.91 -8.74
CA PRO A 92 18.01 13.85 -7.87
C PRO A 92 16.48 13.89 -8.06
N ARG A 93 16.02 13.57 -9.27
CA ARG A 93 14.58 13.46 -9.61
C ARG A 93 13.96 12.10 -9.26
N TYR A 94 14.71 11.18 -8.65
CA TYR A 94 14.17 9.91 -8.22
C TYR A 94 13.17 10.12 -7.08
N ASP A 95 11.98 9.55 -7.24
CA ASP A 95 10.91 9.61 -6.27
C ASP A 95 10.53 8.18 -5.87
N ILE A 96 10.86 7.81 -4.64
CA ILE A 96 10.57 6.48 -4.09
C ILE A 96 9.06 6.23 -3.99
N ASN A 97 8.26 7.24 -3.70
CA ASN A 97 6.81 7.11 -3.58
C ASN A 97 6.21 6.82 -4.95
N ARG A 98 6.68 7.53 -5.99
CA ARG A 98 6.31 7.23 -7.37
C ARG A 98 6.69 5.80 -7.76
N HIS A 99 7.88 5.34 -7.40
CA HIS A 99 8.32 3.98 -7.71
C HIS A 99 7.44 2.93 -7.03
N ILE A 100 7.12 3.11 -5.75
CA ILE A 100 6.21 2.22 -5.02
C ILE A 100 4.82 2.21 -5.68
N ALA A 101 4.27 3.39 -6.03
CA ALA A 101 2.96 3.49 -6.68
C ALA A 101 2.92 2.78 -8.05
N VAL A 102 3.96 2.96 -8.87
CA VAL A 102 4.07 2.27 -10.18
C VAL A 102 4.20 0.74 -9.99
N ARG A 103 4.93 0.28 -8.97
CA ARG A 103 5.03 -1.15 -8.66
C ARG A 103 3.68 -1.73 -8.22
N ARG A 104 2.93 -1.03 -7.37
CA ARG A 104 1.57 -1.43 -7.00
C ARG A 104 0.66 -1.53 -8.22
N LEU A 105 0.73 -0.54 -9.12
CA LEU A 105 -0.06 -0.58 -10.36
C LEU A 105 0.32 -1.75 -11.26
N ALA A 106 1.60 -2.12 -11.34
CA ALA A 106 2.04 -3.32 -12.07
C ALA A 106 1.44 -4.60 -11.47
N ASN A 107 1.54 -4.77 -10.14
CA ASN A 107 0.96 -5.91 -9.44
C ASN A 107 -0.56 -6.01 -9.67
N TRP A 108 -1.27 -4.88 -9.65
CA TRP A 108 -2.70 -4.84 -9.96
C TRP A 108 -2.99 -5.32 -11.39
N LEU A 109 -2.19 -4.88 -12.38
CA LEU A 109 -2.33 -5.29 -13.79
C LEU A 109 -2.02 -6.77 -14.04
N GLU A 110 -1.22 -7.38 -13.17
CA GLU A 110 -0.88 -8.81 -13.15
C GLU A 110 -1.92 -9.64 -12.39
N GLY A 111 -2.84 -9.01 -11.65
CA GLY A 111 -3.84 -9.69 -10.84
C GLY A 111 -3.33 -10.13 -9.47
N HIS A 112 -2.18 -9.63 -9.02
CA HIS A 112 -1.56 -9.99 -7.74
C HIS A 112 -2.11 -9.22 -6.52
N ASP A 113 -2.99 -8.24 -6.74
CA ASP A 113 -3.69 -7.52 -5.66
C ASP A 113 -4.66 -8.41 -4.86
N GLU A 114 -4.87 -9.67 -5.28
CA GLU A 114 -5.68 -10.65 -4.56
C GLU A 114 -5.02 -11.24 -3.32
N ARG A 115 -3.73 -10.98 -3.06
CA ARG A 115 -3.15 -11.42 -1.78
C ARG A 115 -3.76 -10.59 -0.65
N PRO A 116 -4.56 -11.21 0.26
CA PRO A 116 -5.02 -10.51 1.44
C PRO A 116 -3.80 -9.93 2.15
N ALA A 117 -3.94 -8.72 2.71
CA ALA A 117 -2.89 -8.01 3.45
C ALA A 117 -2.26 -8.80 4.62
N GLU A 118 -2.69 -10.04 4.84
CA GLU A 118 -2.14 -11.02 5.76
C GLU A 118 -0.81 -11.61 5.28
N GLU A 119 -0.51 -11.60 3.97
CA GLU A 119 0.82 -11.90 3.42
C GLU A 119 1.63 -10.63 3.13
N ALA A 120 1.65 -9.68 4.06
CA ALA A 120 2.70 -8.67 4.04
C ALA A 120 4.02 -9.37 4.35
N ASP A 121 4.82 -9.68 3.32
CA ASP A 121 6.17 -10.24 3.40
C ASP A 121 6.89 -9.71 4.64
N GLU A 122 7.00 -10.54 5.68
CA GLU A 122 7.46 -10.14 7.02
C GLU A 122 8.81 -9.40 6.94
N ARG A 123 9.59 -9.69 5.90
CA ARG A 123 10.88 -9.05 5.60
C ARG A 123 10.79 -7.54 5.42
N THR A 124 9.64 -7.02 5.02
CA THR A 124 9.39 -5.57 4.80
C THR A 124 8.41 -4.95 5.79
N ALA A 125 7.87 -5.74 6.72
CA ALA A 125 7.03 -5.21 7.79
C ALA A 125 7.83 -4.17 8.60
N GLY A 126 7.21 -3.01 8.88
CA GLY A 126 7.87 -1.92 9.60
C GLY A 126 8.45 -2.35 10.96
N ARG A 127 7.87 -3.37 11.61
CA ARG A 127 8.42 -4.02 12.81
C ARG A 127 9.79 -4.67 12.57
N VAL A 128 9.96 -5.40 11.45
CA VAL A 128 11.22 -6.09 11.11
C VAL A 128 12.28 -5.09 10.66
N LEU A 129 11.89 -4.05 9.92
CA LEU A 129 12.80 -2.96 9.55
C LEU A 129 13.27 -2.17 10.79
N ASN A 130 12.35 -1.77 11.68
CA ASN A 130 12.71 -1.10 12.94
C ASN A 130 13.60 -1.99 13.82
N ALA A 131 13.33 -3.30 13.92
CA ALA A 131 14.16 -4.22 14.69
C ALA A 131 15.59 -4.36 14.13
N ARG A 132 15.81 -4.12 12.83
CA ARG A 132 17.16 -4.08 12.24
C ARG A 132 17.88 -2.77 12.55
N PHE A 133 17.18 -1.64 12.47
CA PHE A 133 17.75 -0.33 12.84
C PHE A 133 18.16 -0.27 14.32
N VAL A 134 17.31 -0.74 15.23
CA VAL A 134 17.62 -0.78 16.67
C VAL A 134 18.86 -1.64 16.97
N ARG A 135 19.00 -2.78 16.28
CA ARG A 135 20.19 -3.64 16.42
C ARG A 135 21.48 -2.96 15.96
N HIS A 136 21.46 -2.28 14.80
CA HIS A 136 22.64 -1.56 14.32
C HIS A 136 23.08 -0.43 15.26
N HIS A 137 22.13 0.32 15.85
CA HIS A 137 22.45 1.36 16.84
C HIS A 137 23.04 0.77 18.14
N ALA A 138 22.52 -0.38 18.61
CA ALA A 138 23.05 -1.05 19.78
C ALA A 138 24.48 -1.58 19.56
N SER A 139 24.78 -2.12 18.37
CA SER A 139 26.13 -2.58 17.99
C SER A 139 27.13 -1.42 17.91
N ALA A 140 26.73 -0.29 17.31
CA ALA A 140 27.57 0.91 17.21
C ALA A 140 27.86 1.54 18.58
N ALA A 141 26.88 1.55 19.49
CA ALA A 141 27.08 2.01 20.87
C ALA A 141 28.02 1.09 21.67
N LYS A 142 27.96 -0.23 21.44
CA LYS A 142 28.83 -1.21 22.10
C LYS A 142 30.28 -1.13 21.61
N LEU A 143 30.50 -0.77 20.35
CA LEU A 143 31.83 -0.55 19.79
C LEU A 143 32.49 0.71 20.38
N ARG A 144 31.74 1.81 20.50
CA ARG A 144 32.24 3.07 21.10
C ARG A 144 32.63 2.93 22.57
N ARG A 145 31.90 2.11 23.34
CA ARG A 145 32.22 1.81 24.75
C ARG A 145 33.46 0.92 24.95
N ARG A 146 33.97 0.27 23.90
CA ARG A 146 35.21 -0.52 23.95
C ARG A 146 36.44 0.27 23.52
N GLN A 147 36.23 1.46 22.95
CA GLN A 147 37.28 2.37 22.48
C GLN A 147 37.49 3.57 23.42
N ALA A 148 36.69 3.66 24.48
CA ALA A 148 36.83 4.59 25.60
C ALA A 148 37.28 3.79 26.83
#